data_AF-A0A0F5Y9J6-F1
#
_entry.id   AF-A0A0F5Y9J6-F1
#
_cell.length_a   1.000
_cell.length_b   1.000
_cell.length_c   1.000
_cell.angle_alpha   90.00
_cell.angle_beta   90.00
_cell.angle_gamma   90.00
#
_symmetry.space_group_name_H-M   'P 1'
#
loop_
_entity.id
_entity.type
_entity.pdbx_description
1 polymer ?
#
loop_
_entity_poly.entity_id
_entity_poly.type
_entity_poly.pdbx_seq_one_letter_code
_entity_poly.pdbx_strand_id
1 'polypeptide(L)'
;MVQIKPETQQSYSQPKVSSLPDGNYRYVTASTPITETELAQTESLIFLFRKKGNNITGQLSQANSSNNICISGQVNGNTITGAAVELSEPGDEAILRNCGEDFVVWDVAGSLRVRRGKKEGKKVIYTSVILDLNGYNRINAGTQFPPISCPF
;
A
#
# COMPACT_ATOMS: atom_id res chain seq x y z
N MET A 1 -27.60 39.57 14.70
CA MET A 1 -26.61 39.06 13.74
C MET A 1 -25.68 38.12 14.51
N VAL A 2 -25.83 36.81 14.35
CA VAL A 2 -25.00 35.83 15.05
C VAL A 2 -23.74 35.60 14.21
N GLN A 3 -22.59 36.02 14.74
CA GLN A 3 -21.28 35.77 14.14
C GLN A 3 -20.93 34.29 14.34
N ILE A 4 -20.95 33.50 13.27
CA ILE A 4 -20.45 32.13 13.28
C ILE A 4 -18.91 32.22 13.15
N LYS A 5 -18.22 31.85 14.23
CA LYS A 5 -16.76 31.75 14.30
C LYS A 5 -16.33 30.57 13.42
N PRO A 6 -15.37 30.72 12.50
CA PRO A 6 -14.90 29.59 11.71
C PRO A 6 -14.15 28.62 12.63
N GLU A 7 -14.64 27.39 12.74
CA GLU A 7 -13.92 26.28 13.37
C GLU A 7 -12.66 26.00 12.54
N THR A 8 -11.50 26.34 13.10
CA THR A 8 -10.21 25.88 12.59
C THR A 8 -10.17 24.36 12.68
N GLN A 9 -10.42 23.68 11.55
CA GLN A 9 -10.17 22.27 11.38
C GLN A 9 -8.68 21.99 11.68
N GLN A 10 -8.38 21.50 12.86
CA GLN A 10 -7.03 21.03 13.21
C GLN A 10 -6.70 19.84 12.31
N SER A 11 -5.92 20.09 11.25
CA SER A 11 -5.24 19.05 10.49
C SER A 11 -4.18 18.43 11.41
N TYR A 12 -4.53 17.36 12.11
CA TYR A 12 -3.55 16.53 12.78
C TYR A 12 -2.71 15.84 11.70
N SER A 13 -1.54 16.41 11.41
CA SER A 13 -0.54 15.79 10.54
C SER A 13 -0.25 14.39 11.07
N GLN A 14 -0.63 13.35 10.33
CA GLN A 14 -0.31 11.98 10.73
C GLN A 14 1.22 11.81 10.83
N PRO A 15 1.73 11.08 11.85
CA PRO A 15 3.15 10.80 11.94
C PRO A 15 3.63 10.06 10.70
N LYS A 16 4.87 10.33 10.29
CA LYS A 16 5.49 9.65 9.15
C LYS A 16 5.60 8.16 9.42
N VAL A 17 5.44 7.34 8.38
CA VAL A 17 5.48 5.88 8.52
C VAL A 17 6.79 5.41 9.14
N SER A 18 7.94 6.01 8.78
CA SER A 18 9.24 5.70 9.37
C SER A 18 9.32 5.92 10.88
N SER A 19 8.59 6.90 11.42
CA SER A 19 8.54 7.22 12.86
C SER A 19 7.58 6.35 13.67
N LEU A 20 6.77 5.51 13.01
CA LEU A 20 5.87 4.61 13.72
C LEU A 20 6.66 3.56 14.50
N PRO A 21 6.19 3.15 15.70
CA PRO A 21 6.78 2.01 16.41
C PRO A 21 6.58 0.71 15.64
N ASP A 22 7.26 -0.34 16.07
CA ASP A 22 7.03 -1.69 15.55
C ASP A 22 5.57 -2.10 15.76
N GLY A 23 4.96 -2.71 14.74
CA GLY A 23 3.54 -3.05 14.81
C GLY A 23 2.92 -3.33 13.44
N ASN A 24 1.60 -3.52 13.47
CA ASN A 24 0.78 -3.74 12.29
C ASN A 24 -0.06 -2.51 11.98
N TYR A 25 -0.14 -2.16 10.71
CA TYR A 25 -0.75 -0.93 10.25
C TYR A 25 -1.56 -1.19 8.99
N ARG A 26 -2.66 -0.44 8.85
CA ARG A 26 -3.48 -0.42 7.65
C ARG A 26 -3.68 1.01 7.19
N TYR A 27 -3.32 1.27 5.95
CA TYR A 27 -3.38 2.57 5.32
C TYR A 27 -4.29 2.46 4.10
N VAL A 28 -5.14 3.45 3.87
CA VAL A 28 -6.07 3.47 2.73
C VAL A 28 -6.06 4.81 2.01
N THR A 29 -6.29 4.82 0.70
CA THR A 29 -6.48 6.07 -0.05
C THR A 29 -7.87 6.68 0.14
N ALA A 30 -8.80 5.94 0.74
CA ALA A 30 -10.13 6.44 1.06
C ALA A 30 -10.08 7.59 2.06
N SER A 31 -11.01 8.54 1.92
CA SER A 31 -11.27 9.55 2.95
C SER A 31 -11.74 8.88 4.25
N THR A 32 -11.30 9.39 5.39
CA THR A 32 -11.68 8.86 6.72
C THR A 32 -12.53 9.87 7.50
N PRO A 33 -13.43 9.41 8.41
CA PRO A 33 -13.67 8.02 8.80
C PRO A 33 -14.39 7.21 7.71
N ILE A 34 -14.11 5.90 7.63
CA ILE A 34 -14.74 4.95 6.69
C ILE A 34 -14.92 3.59 7.37
N THR A 35 -16.05 2.93 7.11
CA THR A 35 -16.34 1.55 7.57
C THR A 35 -15.81 0.50 6.58
N GLU A 36 -15.67 -0.75 7.02
CA GLU A 36 -15.26 -1.84 6.11
C GLU A 36 -16.24 -2.04 4.94
N THR A 37 -17.55 -1.93 5.22
CA THR A 37 -18.60 -2.06 4.20
C THR A 37 -18.47 -0.95 3.15
N GLU A 38 -18.25 0.29 3.57
CA GLU A 38 -18.03 1.41 2.64
C GLU A 38 -16.73 1.24 1.86
N LEU A 39 -15.63 0.86 2.54
CA LEU A 39 -14.32 0.67 1.92
C LEU A 39 -14.37 -0.37 0.80
N ALA A 40 -15.08 -1.49 1.00
CA ALA A 40 -15.25 -2.55 0.02
C ALA A 40 -16.00 -2.12 -1.26
N GLN A 41 -16.74 -1.00 -1.21
CA GLN A 41 -17.43 -0.43 -2.37
C GLN A 41 -16.61 0.66 -3.09
N THR A 42 -15.37 0.90 -2.66
CA THR A 42 -14.48 1.88 -3.29
C THR A 42 -13.41 1.23 -4.18
N GLU A 43 -12.80 2.03 -5.04
CA GLU A 43 -11.57 1.65 -5.76
C GLU A 43 -10.30 1.96 -4.96
N SER A 44 -10.44 2.17 -3.64
CA SER A 44 -9.32 2.58 -2.79
C SER A 44 -8.27 1.49 -2.69
N LEU A 45 -7.02 1.93 -2.60
CA LEU A 45 -5.92 1.04 -2.27
C LEU A 45 -5.88 0.84 -0.76
N ILE A 46 -5.57 -0.38 -0.35
CA ILE A 46 -5.41 -0.80 1.02
C ILE A 46 -4.00 -1.37 1.15
N PHE A 47 -3.17 -0.75 1.98
CA PHE A 47 -1.86 -1.27 2.34
C PHE A 47 -1.89 -1.77 3.78
N LEU A 48 -1.92 -3.09 3.94
CA LEU A 48 -1.84 -3.77 5.23
C LEU A 48 -0.42 -4.29 5.44
N PHE A 49 0.29 -3.76 6.42
CA PHE A 49 1.71 -4.05 6.60
C PHE A 49 2.16 -4.19 8.04
N ARG A 50 3.25 -4.92 8.22
CA ARG A 50 4.02 -5.01 9.45
C ARG A 50 5.28 -4.15 9.34
N LYS A 51 5.58 -3.40 10.39
CA LYS A 51 6.83 -2.64 10.55
C LYS A 51 7.71 -3.25 11.64
N LYS A 52 9.01 -3.39 11.35
CA LYS A 52 10.05 -3.76 12.33
C LYS A 52 11.32 -2.92 12.09
N GLY A 53 11.57 -1.94 12.95
CA GLY A 53 12.53 -0.88 12.64
C GLY A 53 12.11 -0.18 11.34
N ASN A 54 13.02 -0.04 10.38
CA ASN A 54 12.68 0.48 9.05
C ASN A 54 12.21 -0.59 8.05
N ASN A 55 12.20 -1.87 8.43
CA ASN A 55 11.72 -2.93 7.56
C ASN A 55 10.19 -2.92 7.50
N ILE A 56 9.67 -3.04 6.28
CA ILE A 56 8.25 -3.19 6.00
C ILE A 56 8.04 -4.48 5.21
N THR A 57 7.06 -5.27 5.63
CA THR A 57 6.47 -6.34 4.83
C THR A 57 4.96 -6.11 4.80
N GLY A 58 4.36 -6.03 3.62
CA GLY A 58 2.93 -5.77 3.52
C GLY A 58 2.31 -6.19 2.21
N GLN A 59 0.99 -6.18 2.18
CA GLN A 59 0.19 -6.43 1.00
C GLN A 59 -0.54 -5.15 0.61
N LEU A 60 -0.35 -4.74 -0.64
CA LEU A 60 -1.15 -3.70 -1.28
C LEU A 60 -2.24 -4.39 -2.09
N SER A 61 -3.50 -4.02 -1.86
CA SER A 61 -4.65 -4.50 -2.64
C SER A 61 -5.56 -3.35 -3.00
N GLN A 62 -6.40 -3.56 -4.01
CA GLN A 62 -7.51 -2.66 -4.32
C GLN A 62 -8.80 -3.22 -3.71
N ALA A 63 -9.58 -2.39 -3.01
CA ALA A 63 -10.67 -2.85 -2.14
C ALA A 63 -11.77 -3.67 -2.86
N ASN A 64 -12.03 -3.37 -4.13
CA ASN A 64 -13.05 -4.02 -4.96
C ASN A 64 -12.46 -4.98 -6.02
N SER A 65 -11.21 -5.44 -5.84
CA SER A 65 -10.51 -6.31 -6.79
C SER A 65 -9.74 -7.42 -6.09
N SER A 66 -9.46 -8.51 -6.80
CA SER A 66 -8.50 -9.54 -6.38
C SER A 66 -7.04 -9.10 -6.58
N ASN A 67 -6.80 -8.01 -7.31
CA ASN A 67 -5.45 -7.51 -7.59
C ASN A 67 -4.72 -7.15 -6.29
N ASN A 68 -3.62 -7.85 -6.05
CA ASN A 68 -2.79 -7.63 -4.89
C ASN A 68 -1.30 -7.85 -5.19
N ILE A 69 -0.45 -7.19 -4.42
CA ILE A 69 0.99 -7.31 -4.53
C ILE A 69 1.63 -7.26 -3.14
N CYS A 70 2.52 -8.21 -2.86
CA CYS A 70 3.29 -8.23 -1.63
C CYS A 70 4.56 -7.42 -1.80
N ILE A 71 4.86 -6.54 -0.84
CA ILE A 71 6.00 -5.62 -0.87
C ILE A 71 6.87 -5.89 0.37
N SER A 72 8.18 -6.03 0.15
CA SER A 72 9.19 -6.09 1.21
C SER A 72 10.26 -5.03 0.96
N GLY A 73 10.53 -4.18 1.94
CA GLY A 73 11.45 -3.05 1.75
C GLY A 73 11.79 -2.28 3.00
N GLN A 74 12.46 -1.14 2.81
CA GLN A 74 12.79 -0.17 3.84
C GLN A 74 11.93 1.09 3.68
N VAL A 75 11.46 1.64 4.80
CA VAL A 75 10.76 2.93 4.83
C VAL A 75 11.69 4.08 5.16
N ASN A 76 11.54 5.20 4.44
CA ASN A 76 12.11 6.50 4.75
C ASN A 76 11.01 7.56 4.61
N GLY A 77 10.62 8.22 5.70
CA GLY A 77 9.44 9.08 5.74
C GLY A 77 8.16 8.29 5.48
N ASN A 78 7.52 8.55 4.34
CA ASN A 78 6.33 7.82 3.86
C ASN A 78 6.62 6.95 2.63
N THR A 79 7.88 6.89 2.20
CA THR A 79 8.27 6.17 1.00
C THR A 79 8.92 4.85 1.37
N ILE A 80 8.43 3.78 0.77
CA ILE A 80 8.99 2.43 0.90
C ILE A 80 9.71 2.08 -0.39
N THR A 81 10.96 1.65 -0.27
CA THR A 81 11.75 1.15 -1.38
C THR A 81 12.16 -0.29 -1.13
N GLY A 82 12.03 -1.17 -2.12
CA GLY A 82 12.37 -2.57 -1.94
C GLY A 82 12.05 -3.42 -3.16
N ALA A 83 11.54 -4.62 -2.92
CA ALA A 83 11.10 -5.55 -3.95
C ALA A 83 9.62 -5.92 -3.72
N ALA A 84 8.98 -6.43 -4.77
CA ALA A 84 7.60 -6.87 -4.69
C ALA A 84 7.35 -8.13 -5.51
N VAL A 85 6.32 -8.87 -5.12
CA VAL A 85 5.84 -10.04 -5.84
C VAL A 85 4.33 -9.98 -5.98
N GLU A 86 3.88 -10.07 -7.23
CA GLU A 86 2.49 -10.18 -7.62
C GLU A 86 2.17 -11.66 -7.85
N LEU A 87 1.08 -12.13 -7.26
CA LEU A 87 0.56 -13.48 -7.45
C LEU A 87 -0.73 -13.39 -8.25
N SER A 88 -0.81 -14.11 -9.38
CA SER A 88 -2.06 -14.22 -10.11
C SER A 88 -3.02 -15.18 -9.41
N GLU A 89 -4.30 -14.82 -9.41
CA GLU A 89 -5.37 -15.71 -8.97
C GLU A 89 -5.46 -16.97 -9.85
N PRO A 90 -6.06 -18.06 -9.35
CA PRO A 90 -6.32 -19.25 -10.15
C PRO A 90 -7.20 -18.95 -11.37
N GLY A 91 -6.60 -18.97 -12.56
CA GLY A 91 -7.30 -18.72 -13.84
C GLY A 91 -6.79 -17.47 -14.55
N ASP A 92 -6.09 -16.59 -13.84
CA ASP A 92 -5.51 -15.38 -14.40
C ASP A 92 -4.06 -15.58 -14.82
N GLU A 93 -3.64 -14.86 -15.86
CA GLU A 93 -2.23 -14.80 -16.23
C GLU A 93 -1.48 -13.73 -15.45
N ALA A 94 -0.24 -14.05 -15.08
CA ALA A 94 0.70 -13.06 -14.52
C ALA A 94 1.08 -12.01 -15.57
N ILE A 95 0.76 -10.75 -15.29
CA ILE A 95 1.01 -9.61 -16.17
C ILE A 95 2.36 -8.98 -15.79
N LEU A 96 3.37 -9.21 -16.61
CA LEU A 96 4.65 -8.52 -16.48
C LEU A 96 4.52 -7.09 -17.03
N ARG A 97 4.49 -6.09 -16.14
CA ARG A 97 4.31 -4.69 -16.54
C ARG A 97 5.57 -4.05 -17.11
N ASN A 98 6.74 -4.38 -16.55
CA ASN A 98 8.00 -3.85 -17.03
C ASN A 98 9.19 -4.72 -16.59
N CYS A 99 10.03 -5.12 -17.55
CA CYS A 99 11.32 -5.78 -17.30
C CYS A 99 12.51 -4.82 -17.33
N GLY A 100 12.33 -3.57 -17.79
CA GLY A 100 13.39 -2.58 -17.96
C GLY A 100 13.75 -1.79 -16.69
N GLU A 101 14.57 -0.77 -16.90
CA GLU A 101 15.18 0.07 -15.85
C GLU A 101 14.30 1.23 -15.38
N ASP A 102 13.32 1.62 -16.19
CA ASP A 102 12.41 2.72 -15.89
C ASP A 102 11.31 2.30 -14.92
N PHE A 103 10.84 3.22 -14.09
CA PHE A 103 9.70 2.95 -13.22
C PHE A 103 8.39 3.09 -13.99
N VAL A 104 7.53 2.07 -13.90
CA VAL A 104 6.14 2.13 -14.39
C VAL A 104 5.16 2.07 -13.24
N VAL A 105 4.00 2.71 -13.40
CA VAL A 105 2.93 2.70 -12.39
C VAL A 105 2.26 1.33 -12.36
N TRP A 106 2.05 0.79 -11.15
CA TRP A 106 1.36 -0.48 -10.95
C TRP A 106 -0.12 -0.30 -10.54
N ASP A 107 -0.42 0.69 -9.69
CA ASP A 107 -1.76 0.93 -9.15
C ASP A 107 -2.50 2.11 -9.81
N VAL A 108 -3.80 2.24 -9.49
CA VAL A 108 -4.68 3.30 -9.99
C VAL A 108 -4.37 4.70 -9.44
N ALA A 109 -3.69 4.80 -8.30
CA ALA A 109 -3.37 6.06 -7.63
C ALA A 109 -1.99 6.63 -8.00
N GLY A 110 -1.16 5.87 -8.74
CA GLY A 110 0.22 6.23 -9.02
C GLY A 110 1.19 6.03 -7.85
N SER A 111 0.75 5.43 -6.73
CA SER A 111 1.53 5.36 -5.50
C SER A 111 2.64 4.32 -5.54
N LEU A 112 2.39 3.18 -6.18
CA LEU A 112 3.32 2.09 -6.39
C LEU A 112 3.86 2.16 -7.81
N ARG A 113 5.18 2.22 -7.88
CA ARG A 113 5.95 2.12 -9.11
C ARG A 113 6.87 0.92 -9.04
N VAL A 114 6.95 0.18 -10.13
CA VAL A 114 7.72 -1.07 -10.24
C VAL A 114 8.64 -1.03 -11.45
N ARG A 115 9.72 -1.80 -11.39
CA ARG A 115 10.65 -2.01 -12.52
C ARG A 115 11.40 -3.33 -12.38
N ARG A 116 12.16 -3.71 -13.41
CA ARG A 116 12.99 -4.92 -13.41
C ARG A 116 12.20 -6.17 -13.01
N GLY A 117 11.01 -6.30 -13.60
CA GLY A 117 10.10 -7.41 -13.42
C GLY A 117 10.58 -8.68 -14.12
N LYS A 118 10.35 -9.82 -13.48
CA LYS A 118 10.60 -11.16 -14.02
C LYS A 118 9.37 -12.03 -13.76
N LYS A 119 8.83 -12.64 -14.80
CA LYS A 119 7.76 -13.63 -14.69
C LYS A 119 8.36 -14.99 -14.33
N GLU A 120 7.83 -15.65 -13.31
CA GLU A 120 8.23 -16.99 -12.88
C GLU A 120 6.96 -17.82 -12.63
N GLY A 121 6.49 -18.55 -13.65
CA GLY A 121 5.21 -19.24 -13.57
C GLY A 121 4.04 -18.28 -13.37
N LYS A 122 3.33 -18.39 -12.24
CA LYS A 122 2.17 -17.56 -11.86
C LYS A 122 2.52 -16.34 -11.00
N LYS A 123 3.81 -16.03 -10.82
CA LYS A 123 4.26 -14.83 -10.11
C LYS A 123 5.00 -13.87 -11.03
N VAL A 124 4.90 -12.59 -10.71
CA VAL A 124 5.79 -11.55 -11.25
C VAL A 124 6.58 -10.95 -10.11
N ILE A 125 7.90 -11.05 -10.20
CA ILE A 125 8.84 -10.53 -9.21
C ILE A 125 9.42 -9.22 -9.74
N TYR A 126 9.22 -8.14 -9.01
CA TYR A 126 9.87 -6.85 -9.28
C TYR A 126 11.00 -6.64 -8.27
N THR A 127 12.24 -6.58 -8.76
CA THR A 127 13.42 -6.43 -7.88
C THR A 127 13.61 -5.00 -7.37
N SER A 128 12.86 -4.02 -7.89
CA SER A 128 12.90 -2.64 -7.45
C SER A 128 11.52 -2.01 -7.53
N VAL A 129 11.03 -1.54 -6.39
CA VAL A 129 9.76 -0.81 -6.25
C VAL A 129 9.91 0.45 -5.41
N ILE A 130 9.01 1.41 -5.65
CA ILE A 130 8.81 2.59 -4.81
C ILE A 130 7.32 2.67 -4.51
N LEU A 131 6.94 2.61 -3.24
CA LEU A 131 5.59 2.89 -2.76
C LEU A 131 5.59 4.20 -1.96
N ASP A 132 4.84 5.19 -2.41
CA ASP A 132 4.62 6.44 -1.68
C ASP A 132 3.27 6.40 -0.95
N LEU A 133 3.31 6.50 0.38
CA LEU A 133 2.12 6.53 1.24
C LEU A 133 1.64 7.96 1.55
N ASN A 134 2.17 8.99 0.89
CA ASN A 134 1.58 10.32 0.94
C ASN A 134 0.14 10.30 0.42
N GLY A 135 -0.79 10.91 1.16
CA GLY A 135 -2.22 10.89 0.83
C GLY A 135 -2.98 9.65 1.31
N TYR A 136 -2.30 8.66 1.89
CA TYR A 136 -2.97 7.55 2.56
C TYR A 136 -3.34 7.94 3.99
N ASN A 137 -4.52 7.49 4.42
CA ASN A 137 -5.03 7.65 5.77
C ASN A 137 -4.84 6.35 6.56
N ARG A 138 -4.26 6.45 7.75
CA ARG A 138 -4.20 5.32 8.68
C ARG A 138 -5.59 5.03 9.25
N ILE A 139 -6.01 3.77 9.17
CA ILE A 139 -7.23 3.24 9.80
C ILE A 139 -6.89 2.14 10.81
N ASN A 140 -7.93 1.60 11.47
CA ASN A 140 -7.76 0.41 12.31
C ASN A 140 -7.20 -0.75 11.46
N ALA A 141 -6.21 -1.46 11.99
CA ALA A 141 -5.61 -2.60 11.29
C ALA A 141 -6.63 -3.74 11.04
N GLY A 142 -7.73 -3.77 11.78
CA GLY A 142 -8.75 -4.80 11.70
C GLY A 142 -8.29 -6.11 12.33
N THR A 143 -8.90 -7.21 11.91
CA THR A 143 -8.60 -8.57 12.37
C THR A 143 -7.65 -9.32 11.45
N GLN A 144 -7.37 -8.79 10.26
CA GLN A 144 -6.44 -9.39 9.31
C GLN A 144 -5.00 -9.08 9.70
N PHE A 145 -4.16 -10.10 9.73
CA PHE A 145 -2.75 -9.93 9.98
C PHE A 145 -1.99 -9.65 8.67
N PRO A 146 -1.08 -8.66 8.65
CA PRO A 146 -0.19 -8.47 7.51
C PRO A 146 0.71 -9.70 7.30
N PRO A 147 1.18 -9.94 6.06
CA PRO A 147 2.13 -11.02 5.78
C PRO A 147 3.44 -10.86 6.57
N ILE A 148 4.01 -11.99 7.01
CA ILE A 148 5.32 -12.01 7.68
C ILE A 148 6.46 -11.90 6.65
N SER A 149 6.27 -12.48 5.47
CA SER A 149 7.21 -12.49 4.36
C SER A 149 6.49 -12.48 3.01
N CYS A 150 7.15 -11.96 1.98
CA CYS A 150 6.68 -12.09 0.60
C CYS A 150 7.28 -13.34 -0.08
N PRO A 151 6.50 -14.06 -0.91
CA PRO A 151 6.93 -15.27 -1.59
C PRO A 151 7.73 -14.96 -2.86
N PHE A 152 8.96 -14.47 -2.68
CA PHE A 152 9.89 -14.20 -3.78
C PHE A 152 10.30 -15.45 -4.55
#